data_AF-A0A2K2VAG2-F1
#
_entry.id   AF-A0A2K2VAG2-F1
#
_cell.length_a   1.000
_cell.length_b   1.000
_cell.length_c   1.000
_cell.angle_alpha   90.00
_cell.angle_beta   90.00
_cell.angle_gamma   90.00
#
_symmetry.space_group_name_H-M   'P 1'
#
loop_
_entity.id
_entity.type
_entity.pdbx_description
1 polymer ?
#
loop_
_entity_poly.entity_id
_entity_poly.type
_entity_poly.pdbx_seq_one_letter_code
_entity_poly.pdbx_strand_id
1 'polypeptide(L)'
;MDSLLSEDPFYGRRRRGLTWVIVEECLEPGIFCFCGTMGTGPSPRENFDISYASIGRDCLIFRADSEKGRQVLSSIQLKEADESIDEVKIYKQRIEASIESMRKRFRESSDGFKDALEKSIGDIGLWRRLSEGCVGCSNCNMVCPTCSCTEFIDEAMMDGRAERGRVWIGCLSPVYGQVAGAHFRKEQYMRYRHFVLHKFLFSQKRQGINACVGCGRCIAFCPMGLDLRSNIQEVLKSYGGK
;
A
#
# COMPACT_ATOMS: atom_id res chain seq x y z
N MET A 1 3.85 -9.30 3.29
CA MET A 1 3.52 -9.34 4.74
C MET A 1 3.79 -10.72 5.30
N ASP A 2 3.23 -11.78 4.71
CA ASP A 2 3.53 -13.17 5.11
C ASP A 2 5.05 -13.45 5.13
N SER A 3 5.79 -12.98 4.11
CA SER A 3 7.26 -13.09 4.06
C SER A 3 8.03 -12.29 5.11
N LEU A 4 7.42 -11.28 5.72
CA LEU A 4 8.07 -10.37 6.68
C LEU A 4 7.75 -10.71 8.14
N LEU A 5 6.53 -11.18 8.38
CA LEU A 5 5.95 -11.33 9.71
C LEU A 5 5.51 -12.76 9.99
N SER A 6 5.91 -13.75 9.17
CA SER A 6 5.59 -15.17 9.38
C SER A 6 5.95 -15.66 10.79
N GLU A 7 7.08 -15.20 11.32
CA GLU A 7 7.56 -15.53 12.67
C GLU A 7 6.92 -14.68 13.77
N ASP A 8 6.21 -13.60 13.43
CA ASP A 8 5.54 -12.77 14.43
C ASP A 8 4.31 -13.49 14.99
N PRO A 9 4.23 -13.74 16.32
CA PRO A 9 3.18 -14.56 16.89
C PRO A 9 1.79 -13.91 16.79
N PHE A 10 1.71 -12.58 16.77
CA PHE A 10 0.43 -11.86 16.67
C PHE A 10 -0.07 -11.80 15.23
N TYR A 11 0.84 -11.57 14.28
CA TYR A 11 0.52 -11.66 12.86
C TYR A 11 0.11 -13.08 12.50
N GLY A 12 0.93 -14.08 12.85
CA GLY A 12 0.67 -15.48 12.55
C GLY A 12 -0.66 -15.97 13.11
N ARG A 13 -1.01 -15.58 14.35
CA ARG A 13 -2.32 -15.91 14.94
C ARG A 13 -3.47 -15.29 14.15
N ARG A 14 -3.40 -14.00 13.81
CA ARG A 14 -4.44 -13.33 13.01
C ARG A 14 -4.55 -13.94 11.61
N ARG A 15 -3.41 -14.16 10.96
CA ARG A 15 -3.30 -14.71 9.60
C ARG A 15 -3.89 -16.12 9.50
N ARG A 16 -3.62 -16.99 10.49
CA ARG A 16 -4.22 -18.34 10.58
C ARG A 16 -5.70 -18.34 10.94
N GLY A 17 -6.18 -17.30 11.62
CA GLY A 17 -7.60 -17.12 11.93
C GLY A 17 -8.43 -16.63 10.73
N LEU A 18 -7.80 -16.18 9.64
CA LEU A 18 -8.51 -15.81 8.41
C LEU A 18 -9.07 -17.07 7.76
N THR A 19 -10.40 -17.15 7.74
CA THR A 19 -11.12 -18.29 7.13
C THR A 19 -11.49 -18.03 5.68
N TRP A 20 -11.68 -16.77 5.32
CA TRP A 20 -12.10 -16.32 3.99
C TRP A 20 -11.42 -15.00 3.63
N VAL A 21 -11.03 -14.85 2.37
CA VAL A 21 -10.58 -13.60 1.74
C VAL A 21 -11.52 -13.30 0.58
N ILE A 22 -12.45 -12.37 0.82
CA ILE A 22 -13.41 -11.91 -0.19
C ILE A 22 -12.99 -10.51 -0.63
N VAL A 23 -12.90 -10.28 -1.94
CA VAL A 23 -12.41 -9.03 -2.52
C VAL A 23 -13.47 -8.37 -3.40
N GLU A 24 -13.85 -7.16 -3.05
CA GLU A 24 -14.60 -6.30 -3.97
C GLU A 24 -13.64 -5.69 -5.00
N GLU A 25 -13.97 -5.83 -6.28
CA GLU A 25 -13.21 -5.28 -7.38
C GLU A 25 -13.65 -3.84 -7.69
N CYS A 26 -12.66 -2.95 -7.80
CA CYS A 26 -12.92 -1.53 -7.93
C CYS A 26 -13.13 -1.12 -9.40
N LEU A 27 -14.39 -0.92 -9.81
CA LEU A 27 -14.71 -0.43 -11.16
C LEU A 27 -14.64 1.10 -11.32
N GLU A 28 -14.57 1.83 -10.21
CA GLU A 28 -14.59 3.30 -10.18
C GLU A 28 -13.56 3.81 -9.15
N PRO A 29 -12.27 3.88 -9.52
CA PRO A 29 -11.21 4.27 -8.60
C PRO A 29 -11.31 5.73 -8.20
N GLY A 30 -11.11 6.01 -6.91
CA GLY A 30 -11.03 7.37 -6.39
C GLY A 30 -9.89 8.19 -7.02
N ILE A 31 -9.98 9.52 -6.90
CA ILE A 31 -9.07 10.47 -7.55
C ILE A 31 -7.60 10.34 -7.12
N PHE A 32 -7.36 9.78 -5.93
CA PHE A 32 -6.03 9.56 -5.37
C PHE A 32 -5.48 8.15 -5.64
N CYS A 33 -6.29 7.24 -6.17
CA CYS A 33 -5.88 5.87 -6.43
C CYS A 33 -4.93 5.81 -7.64
N PHE A 34 -3.93 4.94 -7.53
CA PHE A 34 -2.95 4.60 -8.57
C PHE A 34 -2.52 3.12 -8.49
N CYS A 35 -3.38 2.24 -7.95
CA CYS A 35 -3.08 0.81 -7.82
C CYS A 35 -2.91 0.10 -9.17
N GLY A 36 -3.58 0.59 -10.21
CA GLY A 36 -3.38 0.16 -11.60
C GLY A 36 -1.99 0.50 -12.15
N THR A 37 -1.38 1.61 -11.70
CA THR A 37 0.01 1.94 -12.01
C THR A 37 0.96 0.97 -11.30
N MET A 38 0.73 0.76 -10.00
CA MET A 38 1.54 -0.18 -9.20
C MET A 38 1.32 -1.66 -9.59
N GLY A 39 0.38 -1.95 -10.50
CA GLY A 39 0.00 -3.30 -10.89
C GLY A 39 -0.57 -4.12 -9.74
N THR A 40 -1.19 -3.52 -8.72
CA THR A 40 -1.72 -4.21 -7.52
C THR A 40 -3.25 -4.19 -7.43
N GLY A 41 -3.91 -3.60 -8.42
CA GLY A 41 -5.36 -3.55 -8.56
C GLY A 41 -5.73 -3.01 -9.95
N PRO A 42 -7.00 -2.70 -10.21
CA PRO A 42 -8.13 -2.69 -9.26
C PRO A 42 -8.75 -4.08 -8.99
N SER A 43 -8.40 -5.07 -9.81
CA SER A 43 -8.82 -6.47 -9.66
C SER A 43 -7.73 -7.31 -9.01
N PRO A 44 -8.05 -8.24 -8.08
CA PRO A 44 -7.07 -9.19 -7.57
C PRO A 44 -6.70 -10.20 -8.68
N ARG A 45 -5.44 -10.64 -8.66
CA ARG A 45 -4.92 -11.68 -9.57
C ARG A 45 -4.86 -13.06 -8.92
N GLU A 46 -4.53 -13.11 -7.64
CA GLU A 46 -4.24 -14.32 -6.88
C GLU A 46 -4.41 -14.04 -5.37
N ASN A 47 -4.38 -15.09 -4.55
CA ASN A 47 -4.41 -15.07 -3.09
C ASN A 47 -5.74 -14.56 -2.50
N PHE A 48 -6.85 -14.94 -3.14
CA PHE A 48 -8.21 -14.68 -2.63
C PHE A 48 -9.09 -15.92 -2.75
N ASP A 49 -10.20 -15.98 -2.01
CA ASP A 49 -11.16 -17.07 -2.16
C ASP A 49 -12.18 -16.72 -3.24
N ILE A 50 -12.84 -15.58 -3.08
CA ILE A 50 -13.86 -15.07 -4.00
C ILE A 50 -13.60 -13.58 -4.24
N SER A 51 -13.68 -13.13 -5.47
CA SER A 51 -13.80 -11.71 -5.79
C SER A 51 -15.15 -11.43 -6.45
N TYR A 52 -15.64 -10.22 -6.30
CA TYR A 52 -16.87 -9.80 -6.95
C TYR A 52 -16.79 -8.36 -7.47
N ALA A 53 -17.51 -8.08 -8.54
CA ALA A 53 -17.68 -6.74 -9.09
C ALA A 53 -19.17 -6.42 -9.28
N SER A 54 -19.60 -5.22 -8.90
CA SER A 54 -20.99 -4.77 -9.12
C SER A 54 -21.11 -4.02 -10.44
N ILE A 55 -21.99 -4.50 -11.33
CA ILE A 55 -22.36 -3.83 -12.57
C ILE A 55 -23.76 -3.25 -12.40
N GLY A 56 -23.81 -1.94 -12.15
CA GLY A 56 -25.07 -1.28 -11.78
C GLY A 56 -25.56 -1.78 -10.42
N ARG A 57 -26.90 -1.86 -10.26
CA ARG A 57 -27.55 -2.29 -9.01
C ARG A 57 -27.92 -3.76 -8.97
N ASP A 58 -28.06 -4.39 -10.14
CA ASP A 58 -28.76 -5.68 -10.26
C ASP A 58 -27.86 -6.83 -10.73
N CYS A 59 -26.58 -6.57 -11.02
CA CYS A 59 -25.65 -7.58 -11.51
C CYS A 59 -24.38 -7.62 -10.67
N LEU A 60 -24.02 -8.82 -10.22
CA LEU A 60 -22.74 -9.14 -9.59
C LEU A 60 -22.01 -10.16 -10.47
N ILE A 61 -20.73 -9.90 -10.74
CA ILE A 61 -19.83 -10.85 -11.38
C ILE A 61 -18.91 -11.42 -10.32
N PHE A 62 -18.84 -12.75 -10.21
CA PHE A 62 -17.98 -13.44 -9.26
C PHE A 62 -16.81 -14.12 -9.96
N ARG A 63 -15.66 -14.16 -9.29
CA ARG A 63 -14.51 -15.01 -9.65
C ARG A 63 -14.03 -15.75 -8.41
N ALA A 64 -13.46 -16.94 -8.60
CA ALA A 64 -12.81 -17.68 -7.52
C ALA A 64 -11.38 -18.04 -7.92
N ASP A 65 -10.47 -17.95 -6.96
CA ASP A 65 -9.06 -18.34 -7.11
C ASP A 65 -8.77 -19.59 -6.26
N SER A 66 -9.25 -19.62 -5.02
CA SER A 66 -9.12 -20.81 -4.16
C SER A 66 -10.11 -21.92 -4.48
N GLU A 67 -9.74 -23.15 -4.13
CA GLU A 67 -10.60 -24.33 -4.27
C GLU A 67 -11.89 -24.21 -3.45
N LYS A 68 -11.77 -23.66 -2.24
CA LYS A 68 -12.89 -23.41 -1.35
C LYS A 68 -13.85 -22.36 -1.94
N GLY A 69 -13.32 -21.34 -2.61
CA GLY A 69 -14.12 -20.36 -3.35
C GLY A 69 -14.89 -21.01 -4.51
N ARG A 70 -14.23 -21.86 -5.29
CA ARG A 70 -14.87 -22.61 -6.40
C ARG A 70 -16.02 -23.49 -5.92
N GLN A 71 -15.83 -24.21 -4.81
CA GLN A 71 -16.87 -25.06 -4.21
C GLN A 71 -18.11 -24.27 -3.76
N VAL A 72 -17.92 -23.06 -3.22
CA VAL A 72 -19.06 -22.21 -2.84
C VAL A 72 -19.78 -21.70 -4.08
N LEU A 73 -19.06 -21.18 -5.07
CA LEU A 73 -19.69 -20.63 -6.27
C LEU A 73 -20.45 -21.71 -7.06
N SER A 74 -19.98 -22.97 -7.07
CA SER A 74 -20.70 -24.08 -7.72
C SER A 74 -21.94 -24.56 -6.93
N SER A 75 -22.02 -24.27 -5.64
CA SER A 75 -23.18 -24.61 -4.80
C SER A 75 -24.35 -23.61 -4.93
N ILE A 76 -24.12 -22.47 -5.59
CA ILE A 76 -25.10 -21.41 -5.80
C ILE A 76 -25.57 -21.45 -7.26
N GLN A 77 -26.83 -21.14 -7.51
CA GLN A 77 -27.39 -21.07 -8.85
C GLN A 77 -26.89 -19.81 -9.59
N LEU A 78 -25.66 -19.85 -10.09
CA LEU A 78 -25.03 -18.81 -10.89
C LEU A 78 -25.09 -19.14 -12.38
N LYS A 79 -25.16 -18.09 -13.21
CA LYS A 79 -24.97 -18.21 -14.66
C LYS A 79 -23.47 -18.07 -14.97
N GLU A 80 -22.96 -18.91 -15.87
CA GLU A 80 -21.59 -18.77 -16.38
C GLU A 80 -21.41 -17.42 -17.08
N ALA A 81 -20.32 -16.72 -16.74
CA ALA A 81 -20.04 -15.36 -17.19
C ALA A 81 -19.14 -15.38 -18.43
N ASP A 82 -19.72 -15.65 -19.60
CA ASP A 82 -19.01 -15.66 -20.89
C ASP A 82 -19.07 -14.30 -21.63
N GLU A 83 -18.26 -14.16 -22.69
CA GLU A 83 -18.12 -12.91 -23.45
C GLU A 83 -19.36 -12.51 -24.27
N SER A 84 -20.35 -13.39 -24.43
CA SER A 84 -21.62 -13.05 -25.09
C SER A 84 -22.48 -12.13 -24.21
N ILE A 85 -22.29 -12.17 -22.88
CA ILE A 85 -23.04 -11.40 -21.90
C ILE A 85 -22.54 -9.95 -21.86
N ASP A 86 -23.44 -8.99 -22.01
CA ASP A 86 -23.09 -7.57 -22.11
C ASP A 86 -22.50 -7.02 -20.80
N GLU A 87 -22.98 -7.48 -19.64
CA GLU A 87 -22.42 -7.11 -18.34
C GLU A 87 -20.96 -7.53 -18.18
N VAL A 88 -20.55 -8.66 -18.78
CA VAL A 88 -19.15 -9.13 -18.78
C VAL A 88 -18.28 -8.22 -19.64
N LYS A 89 -18.78 -7.75 -20.79
CA LYS A 89 -18.09 -6.77 -21.64
C LYS A 89 -17.94 -5.43 -20.91
N ILE A 90 -19.02 -4.95 -20.30
CA ILE A 90 -19.03 -3.70 -19.51
C ILE A 90 -18.02 -3.79 -18.36
N TYR A 91 -18.00 -4.91 -17.65
CA TYR A 91 -17.04 -5.16 -16.58
C TYR A 91 -15.59 -5.04 -17.07
N LYS A 92 -15.23 -5.75 -18.15
CA LYS A 92 -13.88 -5.70 -18.73
C LYS A 92 -13.50 -4.27 -19.14
N GLN A 93 -14.40 -3.57 -19.82
CA GLN A 93 -14.20 -2.17 -20.24
C GLN A 93 -14.00 -1.23 -19.04
N ARG A 94 -14.78 -1.40 -17.97
CA ARG A 94 -14.66 -0.57 -16.74
C ARG A 94 -13.35 -0.82 -16.00
N ILE A 95 -12.89 -2.07 -15.92
CA ILE A 95 -11.59 -2.41 -15.34
C ILE A 95 -10.46 -1.76 -16.15
N GLU A 96 -10.49 -1.87 -17.47
CA GLU A 96 -9.48 -1.26 -18.34
C GLU A 96 -9.49 0.27 -18.23
N ALA A 97 -10.67 0.90 -18.29
CA ALA A 97 -10.83 2.33 -18.10
C ALA A 97 -10.31 2.79 -16.72
N SER A 98 -10.54 2.00 -15.67
CA SER A 98 -10.03 2.26 -14.32
C SER A 98 -8.51 2.25 -14.28
N ILE A 99 -7.87 1.24 -14.86
CA ILE A 99 -6.41 1.14 -14.96
C ILE A 99 -5.85 2.34 -15.73
N GLU A 100 -6.42 2.66 -16.88
CA GLU A 100 -5.95 3.78 -17.71
C GLU A 100 -6.13 5.12 -17.00
N SER A 101 -7.25 5.33 -16.29
CA SER A 101 -7.46 6.56 -15.50
C SER A 101 -6.39 6.74 -14.42
N MET A 102 -5.95 5.65 -13.78
CA MET A 102 -4.91 5.66 -12.76
C MET A 102 -3.52 5.91 -13.36
N ARG A 103 -3.22 5.27 -14.49
CA ARG A 103 -1.97 5.49 -15.24
C ARG A 103 -1.84 6.92 -15.75
N LYS A 104 -2.94 7.54 -16.19
CA LYS A 104 -2.96 8.96 -16.58
C LYS A 104 -2.59 9.89 -15.42
N ARG A 105 -3.05 9.60 -14.19
CA ARG A 105 -2.75 10.41 -13.00
C ARG A 105 -1.31 10.23 -12.51
N PHE A 106 -0.78 9.02 -12.63
CA PHE A 106 0.57 8.68 -12.21
C PHE A 106 1.14 7.61 -13.14
N ARG A 107 2.03 8.01 -14.04
CA ARG A 107 2.86 7.08 -14.81
C ARG A 107 4.11 6.78 -14.00
N GLU A 108 4.24 5.55 -13.54
CA GLU A 108 5.54 5.01 -13.15
C GLU A 108 6.25 4.70 -14.47
N SER A 109 7.28 5.47 -14.82
CA SER A 109 8.23 5.03 -15.84
C SER A 109 9.00 3.87 -15.21
N SER A 110 8.60 2.64 -15.51
CA SER A 110 9.25 1.43 -15.00
C SER A 110 10.75 1.42 -15.31
N ASP A 111 11.15 2.12 -16.38
CA ASP A 111 12.54 2.34 -16.74
C ASP A 111 13.08 3.55 -15.95
N GLY A 112 14.00 3.29 -15.03
CA GLY A 112 14.72 4.31 -14.26
C GLY A 112 14.13 4.68 -12.89
N PHE A 113 12.95 4.19 -12.50
CA PHE A 113 12.35 4.57 -11.21
C PHE A 113 13.20 4.20 -9.98
N LYS A 114 13.73 2.97 -9.94
CA LYS A 114 14.62 2.54 -8.83
C LYS A 114 15.93 3.31 -8.83
N ASP A 115 16.54 3.45 -10.01
CA ASP A 115 17.81 4.14 -10.19
C ASP A 115 17.71 5.61 -9.77
N ALA A 116 16.61 6.29 -10.13
CA ALA A 116 16.32 7.65 -9.69
C ALA A 116 16.20 7.76 -8.17
N LEU A 117 15.47 6.83 -7.54
CA LEU A 117 15.36 6.78 -6.07
C LEU A 117 16.72 6.53 -5.41
N GLU A 118 17.54 5.64 -5.95
CA GLU A 118 18.90 5.34 -5.45
C GLU A 118 19.82 6.56 -5.54
N LYS A 119 19.86 7.22 -6.70
CA LYS A 119 20.67 8.43 -6.91
C LYS A 119 20.22 9.59 -6.03
N SER A 120 18.92 9.71 -5.77
CA SER A 120 18.37 10.79 -4.94
C SER A 120 18.69 10.67 -3.45
N ILE A 121 19.17 9.52 -2.93
CA ILE A 121 19.31 9.28 -1.48
C ILE A 121 20.14 10.37 -0.78
N GLY A 122 21.24 10.80 -1.41
CA GLY A 122 22.18 11.79 -0.88
C GLY A 122 21.72 13.25 -1.02
N ASP A 123 20.66 13.52 -1.78
CA ASP A 123 20.21 14.89 -2.08
C ASP A 123 19.37 15.47 -0.94
N ILE A 124 20.05 16.02 0.06
CA ILE A 124 19.41 16.66 1.21
C ILE A 124 18.48 17.80 0.77
N GLY A 125 18.86 18.56 -0.27
CA GLY A 125 18.09 19.69 -0.76
C GLY A 125 16.74 19.26 -1.34
N LEU A 126 16.74 18.23 -2.19
CA LEU A 126 15.52 17.62 -2.71
C LEU A 126 14.64 17.11 -1.57
N TRP A 127 15.16 16.27 -0.68
CA TRP A 127 14.33 15.67 0.37
C TRP A 127 13.74 16.70 1.32
N ARG A 128 14.48 17.78 1.62
CA ARG A 128 13.93 18.91 2.38
C ARG A 128 12.74 19.54 1.64
N ARG A 129 12.88 19.90 0.37
CA ARG A 129 11.78 20.45 -0.46
C ARG A 129 10.57 19.51 -0.51
N LEU A 130 10.78 18.22 -0.80
CA LEU A 130 9.69 17.23 -0.89
C LEU A 130 8.93 17.02 0.43
N SER A 131 9.58 17.31 1.56
CA SER A 131 9.03 17.12 2.91
C SER A 131 8.57 18.41 3.58
N GLU A 132 8.67 19.57 2.91
CA GLU A 132 8.47 20.89 3.51
C GLU A 132 7.08 21.05 4.14
N GLY A 133 6.02 20.58 3.46
CA GLY A 133 4.66 20.58 4.02
C GLY A 133 4.37 19.45 5.01
N CYS A 134 5.31 18.52 5.25
CA CYS A 134 5.05 17.34 6.07
C CYS A 134 5.24 17.64 7.56
N VAL A 135 4.17 17.56 8.35
CA VAL A 135 4.21 17.81 9.81
C VAL A 135 4.53 16.57 10.66
N GLY A 136 4.88 15.44 10.04
CA GLY A 136 5.25 14.22 10.78
C GLY A 136 4.12 13.57 11.58
N CYS A 137 2.85 13.83 11.25
CA CYS A 137 1.68 13.33 11.98
C CYS A 137 1.41 11.82 11.81
N SER A 138 2.17 11.11 10.97
CA SER A 138 2.03 9.68 10.69
C SER A 138 0.67 9.20 10.18
N ASN A 139 -0.28 10.08 9.84
CA ASN A 139 -1.60 9.65 9.39
C ASN A 139 -1.53 8.74 8.15
N CYS A 140 -0.63 9.06 7.22
CA CYS A 140 -0.38 8.23 6.04
C CYS A 140 0.19 6.84 6.36
N ASN A 141 0.84 6.63 7.51
CA ASN A 141 1.21 5.31 7.99
C ASN A 141 -0.01 4.58 8.56
N MET A 142 -0.84 5.26 9.35
CA MET A 142 -2.00 4.66 10.03
C MET A 142 -3.10 4.21 9.05
N VAL A 143 -3.30 4.92 7.94
CA VAL A 143 -4.29 4.53 6.92
C VAL A 143 -3.74 3.55 5.88
N CYS A 144 -2.44 3.26 5.90
CA CYS A 144 -1.79 2.46 4.88
C CYS A 144 -1.93 0.96 5.16
N PRO A 145 -2.48 0.16 4.22
CA PRO A 145 -2.73 -1.27 4.45
C PRO A 145 -1.45 -2.11 4.51
N THR A 146 -0.30 -1.56 4.10
CA THR A 146 0.99 -2.26 4.09
C THR A 146 1.96 -1.75 5.15
N CYS A 147 1.57 -0.75 5.95
CA CYS A 147 2.43 -0.22 7.01
C CYS A 147 2.39 -1.12 8.24
N SER A 148 3.55 -1.70 8.57
CA SER A 148 3.72 -2.64 9.68
C SER A 148 4.70 -2.17 10.76
N CYS A 149 5.10 -0.89 10.72
CA CYS A 149 6.04 -0.31 11.67
C CYS A 149 5.47 -0.37 13.11
N THR A 150 6.26 -0.87 14.05
CA THR A 150 5.91 -0.94 15.47
C THR A 150 7.06 -0.46 16.31
N GLU A 151 6.77 0.03 17.51
CA GLU A 151 7.77 0.38 18.52
C GLU A 151 7.52 -0.41 19.81
N PHE A 152 8.57 -0.63 20.59
CA PHE A 152 8.47 -1.24 21.91
C PHE A 152 8.63 -0.18 22.99
N ILE A 153 7.71 -0.18 23.95
CA ILE A 153 7.71 0.73 25.09
C ILE A 153 7.86 -0.10 26.35
N ASP A 154 8.83 0.28 27.19
CA ASP A 154 9.04 -0.30 28.50
C ASP A 154 8.39 0.63 29.55
N GLU A 155 7.39 0.12 30.27
CA GLU A 155 6.72 0.81 31.36
C GLU A 155 7.23 0.28 32.69
N ALA A 156 7.86 1.14 33.48
CA ALA A 156 8.35 0.79 34.81
C ALA A 156 7.21 0.86 35.83
N MET A 157 6.99 -0.23 36.55
CA MET A 157 5.95 -0.35 37.57
C MET A 157 6.53 0.03 38.93
N MET A 158 5.67 0.54 39.83
CA MET A 158 6.10 0.97 41.19
C MET A 158 6.63 -0.17 42.06
N ASP A 159 6.32 -1.42 41.72
CA ASP A 159 6.80 -2.63 42.42
C ASP A 159 8.17 -3.13 41.92
N GLY A 160 8.85 -2.36 41.05
CA GLY A 160 10.15 -2.70 40.51
C GLY A 160 10.12 -3.63 39.30
N ARG A 161 8.93 -4.04 38.82
CA ARG A 161 8.79 -4.73 37.53
C ARG A 161 8.84 -3.73 36.37
N ALA A 162 9.08 -4.25 35.17
CA ALA A 162 8.87 -3.52 33.93
C ALA A 162 8.03 -4.36 32.97
N GLU A 163 7.09 -3.72 32.28
CA GLU A 163 6.25 -4.35 31.27
C GLU A 163 6.62 -3.79 29.89
N ARG A 164 6.88 -4.69 28.94
CA ARG A 164 7.18 -4.31 27.55
C ARG A 164 5.94 -4.42 26.69
N GLY A 165 5.41 -3.27 26.28
CA GLY A 165 4.34 -3.16 25.30
C GLY A 165 4.88 -3.04 23.88
N ARG A 166 4.12 -3.54 22.90
CA ARG A 166 4.36 -3.24 21.48
C ARG A 166 3.24 -2.38 20.95
N VAL A 167 3.58 -1.21 20.42
CA VAL A 167 2.63 -0.25 19.86
C VAL A 167 2.78 -0.14 18.34
N TRP A 168 1.65 0.00 17.65
CA TRP A 168 1.66 0.31 16.23
C TRP A 168 1.94 1.80 16.04
N ILE A 169 3.00 2.13 15.30
CA ILE A 169 3.41 3.53 15.10
C ILE A 169 4.08 3.72 13.74
N GLY A 170 3.79 4.84 13.09
CA GLY A 170 4.32 5.14 11.77
C GLY A 170 5.78 5.58 11.77
N CYS A 171 6.55 5.19 10.76
CA CYS A 171 7.95 5.59 10.62
C CYS A 171 8.20 7.08 10.36
N LEU A 172 7.14 7.84 10.07
CA LEU A 172 7.16 9.30 9.99
C LEU A 172 7.07 9.99 11.36
N SER A 173 6.72 9.24 12.40
CA SER A 173 6.57 9.77 13.75
C SER A 173 7.93 10.22 14.28
N PRO A 174 8.01 11.35 15.01
CA PRO A 174 9.25 11.83 15.59
C PRO A 174 9.85 10.91 16.65
N VAL A 175 9.05 10.01 17.24
CA VAL A 175 9.52 9.07 18.28
C VAL A 175 9.89 7.69 17.72
N TYR A 176 9.57 7.39 16.45
CA TYR A 176 9.86 6.07 15.88
C TYR A 176 11.34 5.85 15.57
N GLY A 177 11.93 4.84 16.20
CA GLY A 177 13.36 4.55 16.05
C GLY A 177 14.24 5.49 16.88
N GLN A 178 13.69 6.08 17.95
CA GLN A 178 14.48 6.70 19.00
C GLN A 178 15.17 5.61 19.82
N VAL A 179 16.48 5.73 20.03
CA VAL A 179 17.29 4.76 20.79
C VAL A 179 18.10 5.52 21.81
N ALA A 180 17.90 5.21 23.10
CA ALA A 180 18.60 5.84 24.21
C ALA A 180 18.60 7.39 24.16
N GLY A 181 17.47 7.98 23.76
CA GLY A 181 17.32 9.44 23.62
C GLY A 181 17.85 10.02 22.29
N ALA A 182 18.61 9.27 21.50
CA ALA A 182 19.08 9.68 20.18
C ALA A 182 18.15 9.22 19.06
N HIS A 183 18.22 9.88 17.89
CA HIS A 183 17.37 9.55 16.75
C HIS A 183 18.15 9.66 15.43
N PHE A 184 18.33 8.53 14.74
CA PHE A 184 19.13 8.44 13.49
C PHE A 184 18.51 9.18 12.29
N ARG A 185 17.23 9.56 12.39
CA ARG A 185 16.50 10.35 11.39
C ARG A 185 15.88 11.61 12.02
N LYS A 186 16.68 12.39 12.73
CA LYS A 186 16.22 13.49 13.61
C LYS A 186 15.38 14.54 12.88
N GLU A 187 15.75 14.88 11.65
CA GLU A 187 15.02 15.87 10.85
C GLU A 187 13.85 15.24 10.07
N GLN A 188 12.80 16.02 9.85
CA GLN A 188 11.57 15.58 9.17
C GLN A 188 11.84 15.00 7.79
N TYR A 189 12.72 15.64 7.01
CA TYR A 189 13.10 15.16 5.69
C TYR A 189 13.75 13.77 5.72
N MET A 190 14.49 13.43 6.78
CA MET A 190 15.15 12.13 6.91
C MET A 190 14.11 11.02 7.11
N ARG A 191 13.06 11.29 7.90
CA ARG A 191 11.92 10.37 8.09
C ARG A 191 11.08 10.27 6.83
N TYR A 192 10.80 11.39 6.16
CA TYR A 192 10.06 11.42 4.90
C TYR A 192 10.78 10.64 3.78
N ARG A 193 12.07 10.89 3.61
CA ARG A 193 12.94 10.10 2.73
C ARG A 193 12.85 8.61 3.04
N HIS A 194 12.97 8.23 4.32
CA HIS A 194 12.86 6.82 4.70
C HIS A 194 11.49 6.22 4.36
N PHE A 195 10.39 6.95 4.59
CA PHE A 195 9.05 6.51 4.24
C PHE A 195 8.91 6.23 2.73
N VAL A 196 9.40 7.13 1.87
CA VAL A 196 9.35 6.95 0.41
C VAL A 196 10.24 5.78 0.00
N LEU A 197 11.52 5.78 0.40
CA LEU A 197 12.47 4.73 0.01
C LEU A 197 12.07 3.35 0.54
N HIS A 198 11.48 3.26 1.74
CA HIS A 198 10.99 1.98 2.25
C HIS A 198 9.87 1.41 1.38
N LYS A 199 8.97 2.27 0.87
CA LYS A 199 7.84 1.87 0.03
C LYS A 199 8.26 1.41 -1.36
N PHE A 200 9.21 2.10 -1.98
CA PHE A 200 9.49 1.95 -3.41
C PHE A 200 10.87 1.38 -3.73
N LEU A 201 11.83 1.43 -2.79
CA LEU A 201 13.19 0.99 -3.04
C LEU A 201 13.59 -0.19 -2.15
N PHE A 202 13.57 -0.01 -0.83
CA PHE A 202 14.10 -1.01 0.10
C PHE A 202 13.27 -2.29 0.13
N SER A 203 11.94 -2.18 0.09
CA SER A 203 11.06 -3.35 0.01
C SER A 203 11.29 -4.12 -1.27
N GLN A 204 11.51 -3.41 -2.38
CA GLN A 204 11.77 -4.04 -3.66
C GLN A 204 13.14 -4.74 -3.69
N LYS A 205 14.18 -4.14 -3.13
CA LYS A 205 15.50 -4.78 -2.97
C LYS A 205 15.44 -6.01 -2.06
N ARG A 206 14.62 -5.99 -1.02
CA ARG A 206 14.54 -7.07 -0.01
C ARG A 206 13.60 -8.21 -0.40
N GLN A 207 12.49 -7.91 -1.08
CA GLN A 207 11.38 -8.85 -1.30
C GLN A 207 10.96 -8.95 -2.77
N GLY A 208 11.57 -8.19 -3.68
CA GLY A 208 11.18 -8.14 -5.09
C GLY A 208 9.90 -7.35 -5.37
N ILE A 209 9.20 -6.84 -4.34
CA ILE A 209 7.92 -6.14 -4.47
C ILE A 209 7.94 -4.74 -3.84
N ASN A 210 7.16 -3.83 -4.41
CA ASN A 210 6.89 -2.53 -3.80
C ASN A 210 5.98 -2.71 -2.56
N ALA A 211 6.28 -1.98 -1.48
CA ALA A 211 5.40 -1.91 -0.31
C ALA A 211 4.32 -0.83 -0.47
N CYS A 212 4.27 -0.10 -1.60
CA CYS A 212 3.12 0.72 -1.97
C CYS A 212 2.20 -0.06 -2.92
N VAL A 213 0.92 -0.17 -2.58
CA VAL A 213 -0.13 -0.79 -3.42
C VAL A 213 -0.99 0.25 -4.16
N GLY A 214 -0.58 1.52 -4.17
CA GLY A 214 -1.29 2.58 -4.91
C GLY A 214 -2.72 2.86 -4.46
N CYS A 215 -3.11 2.48 -3.23
CA CYS A 215 -4.48 2.73 -2.73
C CYS A 215 -4.85 4.22 -2.57
N GLY A 216 -3.88 5.14 -2.59
CA GLY A 216 -4.12 6.59 -2.50
C GLY A 216 -4.49 7.13 -1.11
N ARG A 217 -4.75 6.26 -0.11
CA ARG A 217 -5.17 6.67 1.24
C ARG A 217 -4.21 7.66 1.91
N CYS A 218 -2.90 7.47 1.71
CA CYS A 218 -1.88 8.38 2.25
C CYS A 218 -2.02 9.83 1.75
N ILE A 219 -2.54 10.02 0.53
CA ILE A 219 -2.79 11.34 -0.07
C ILE A 219 -4.15 11.86 0.40
N ALA A 220 -5.19 11.02 0.31
CA ALA A 220 -6.55 11.38 0.69
C ALA A 220 -6.69 11.87 2.15
N PHE A 221 -5.88 11.30 3.04
CA PHE A 221 -5.90 11.60 4.47
C PHE A 221 -4.76 12.52 4.92
N CYS A 222 -3.97 13.08 3.99
CA CYS A 222 -2.92 14.02 4.39
C CYS A 222 -3.54 15.36 4.83
N PRO A 223 -3.40 15.80 6.10
CA PRO A 223 -3.98 17.07 6.55
C PRO A 223 -3.30 18.28 5.89
N MET A 224 -2.11 18.09 5.32
CA MET A 224 -1.32 19.13 4.66
C MET A 224 -1.40 19.04 3.13
N GLY A 225 -2.22 18.14 2.57
CA GLY A 225 -2.40 18.01 1.14
C GLY A 225 -1.19 17.48 0.35
N LEU A 226 -0.26 16.77 1.00
CA LEU A 226 0.90 16.19 0.29
C LEU A 226 0.45 15.08 -0.66
N ASP A 227 0.87 15.20 -1.92
CA ASP A 227 0.69 14.17 -2.92
C ASP A 227 1.99 13.37 -3.13
N LEU A 228 1.97 12.11 -2.70
CA LEU A 228 3.09 11.19 -2.88
C LEU A 228 3.44 10.97 -4.35
N ARG A 229 2.46 11.03 -5.26
CA ARG A 229 2.66 10.88 -6.71
C ARG A 229 3.50 12.04 -7.24
N SER A 230 3.16 13.27 -6.87
CA SER A 230 3.90 14.47 -7.25
C SER A 230 5.33 14.45 -6.72
N ASN A 231 5.50 14.04 -5.46
CA ASN A 231 6.83 13.93 -4.85
C ASN A 231 7.70 12.87 -5.55
N ILE A 232 7.12 11.75 -5.98
CA ILE A 232 7.82 10.75 -6.78
C ILE A 232 8.15 11.28 -8.18
N GLN A 233 7.21 11.97 -8.84
CA GLN A 233 7.46 12.57 -10.15
C GLN A 233 8.60 13.57 -10.10
N GLU A 234 8.75 14.31 -9.00
CA GLU A 234 9.87 15.25 -8.82
C GLU A 234 11.22 14.54 -8.67
N VAL A 235 11.26 13.41 -7.96
CA VAL A 235 12.45 12.54 -7.92
C VAL A 235 12.78 12.05 -9.34
N LEU A 236 11.78 11.59 -10.09
CA LEU A 236 11.96 11.11 -11.46
C LEU A 236 12.41 12.22 -12.42
N LYS A 237 11.92 13.45 -12.28
CA LYS A 237 12.38 14.58 -13.09
C LYS A 237 13.83 14.96 -12.77
N SER A 238 14.22 14.84 -11.51
CA SER A 238 15.56 15.23 -11.05
C SER A 238 16.62 14.16 -11.34
N TYR A 239 16.23 12.87 -11.32
CA TYR A 239 17.16 11.74 -11.34
C TYR A 239 16.81 10.62 -12.32
N GLY A 240 15.65 10.68 -12.97
CA GLY A 240 15.28 9.77 -14.05
C GLY A 240 16.12 10.07 -15.29
N GLY A 241 16.74 9.04 -15.86
CA GLY A 241 17.42 9.16 -17.15
C GLY A 241 16.47 9.71 -18.21
N LYS A 242 17.01 10.48 -19.17
CA LYS A 242 16.30 10.87 -20.38
C LYS A 242 15.92 9.63 -21.21
#